data_AF-A0A941Z816-F1
#
_entry.id   AF-A0A941Z816-F1
#
_cell.length_a   1.000
_cell.length_b   1.000
_cell.length_c   1.000
_cell.angle_alpha   90.00
_cell.angle_beta   90.00
_cell.angle_gamma   90.00
#
_symmetry.space_group_name_H-M   'P 1'
#
loop_
_entity.id
_entity.type
_entity.pdbx_description
1 polymer ?
#
loop_
_entity_poly.entity_id
_entity_poly.type
_entity_poly.pdbx_seq_one_letter_code
_entity_poly.pdbx_strand_id
1 'polypeptide(L)'
;MIKFLENLFDKLDRGLSPREKTILVSILLIICILGIVLAIRYYTYIQKNPEFCSSCHLMEEAHTAWKLSGHRNIVCQECHQLGIIEQNRLLVKFVFTTDRKTPEPHGEATPWKTCVKCHWDNVAQGAISVNKSTGHARHINVEKLACKDCHQRTVHSFRPEKDACLRCHKDWKIHGIGMEDASCMMCHPFSPKKPGGFIPDRERCLSCHRSSSRTSFPPKVPMARLNCYECHKPHTRIKPVDGDCLRCHTQEVLNARNVHHTGKNCITCHRPHRWSAK
;
A
#
# COMPACT_ATOMS: atom_id res chain seq x y z
N MET A 1 23.55 43.96 36.19
CA MET A 1 23.28 42.52 36.42
C MET A 1 24.11 41.97 37.59
N ILE A 2 25.43 42.21 37.62
CA ILE A 2 26.36 41.71 38.67
C ILE A 2 26.06 42.26 40.07
N LYS A 3 25.96 43.59 40.25
CA LYS A 3 25.58 44.22 41.54
C LYS A 3 24.21 43.79 42.08
N PHE A 4 23.29 43.43 41.19
CA PHE A 4 21.95 42.97 41.59
C PHE A 4 22.01 41.53 42.13
N LEU A 5 22.84 40.69 41.53
CA LEU A 5 23.10 39.32 41.98
C LEU A 5 23.83 39.32 43.33
N GLU A 6 24.86 40.15 43.51
CA GLU A 6 25.59 40.28 44.78
C GLU A 6 24.66 40.69 45.93
N ASN A 7 23.80 41.68 45.71
CA ASN A 7 22.83 42.15 46.73
C ASN A 7 21.75 41.09 47.03
N LEU A 8 21.41 40.24 46.06
CA LEU A 8 20.47 39.14 46.24
C LEU A 8 21.10 38.01 47.08
N PHE A 9 22.35 37.65 46.80
CA PHE A 9 23.11 36.65 47.57
C PHE A 9 23.34 37.10 49.01
N ASP A 10 23.73 38.36 49.21
CA ASP A 10 23.98 38.94 50.53
C ASP A 10 22.69 39.02 51.38
N LYS A 11 21.52 39.22 50.74
CA LYS A 11 20.20 39.14 51.40
C LYS A 11 19.72 37.71 51.69
N LEU A 12 20.07 36.74 50.84
CA LEU A 12 19.80 35.33 51.07
C LEU A 12 20.59 34.82 52.29
N ASP A 13 21.83 35.27 52.47
CA ASP A 13 22.72 34.90 53.57
C ASP A 13 22.29 35.50 54.93
N ARG A 14 21.80 36.74 54.94
CA ARG A 14 21.39 37.47 56.16
C ARG A 14 19.97 37.13 56.66
N GLY A 15 19.23 36.29 55.92
CA GLY A 15 17.87 35.90 56.24
C GLY A 15 16.81 36.82 55.62
N LEU A 16 16.02 36.26 54.71
CA LEU A 16 14.94 36.97 54.00
C LEU A 16 13.78 37.35 54.95
N SER A 17 13.27 38.56 54.83
CA SER A 17 12.04 38.97 55.53
C SER A 17 10.81 38.17 55.03
N PRO A 18 9.72 38.05 55.81
CA PRO A 18 8.53 37.30 55.39
C PRO A 18 7.96 37.78 54.04
N ARG A 19 8.00 39.10 53.76
CA ARG A 19 7.55 39.68 52.48
C ARG A 19 8.47 39.33 51.32
N GLU A 20 9.78 39.28 51.54
CA GLU A 20 10.73 38.88 50.50
C GLU A 20 10.63 37.38 50.19
N LYS A 21 10.37 36.53 51.20
CA LYS A 21 10.06 35.11 51.01
C LYS A 21 8.81 34.90 50.17
N THR A 22 7.73 35.64 50.42
CA THR A 22 6.49 35.52 49.62
C THR A 22 6.69 36.00 48.18
N ILE A 23 7.46 37.08 47.96
CA ILE A 23 7.81 37.55 46.61
C ILE A 23 8.65 36.51 45.86
N LEU A 24 9.68 35.95 46.52
CA LEU A 24 10.57 34.98 45.91
C LEU A 24 9.84 33.68 45.56
N VAL A 25 8.99 33.17 46.46
CA VAL A 25 8.11 32.02 46.18
C VAL A 25 7.15 32.33 45.04
N SER A 26 6.55 33.52 45.00
CA SER A 26 5.62 33.92 43.92
C SER A 26 6.34 33.99 42.56
N ILE A 27 7.54 34.56 42.51
CA ILE A 27 8.37 34.60 41.29
C ILE A 27 8.74 33.20 40.85
N LEU A 28 9.17 32.33 41.77
CA LEU A 28 9.55 30.96 41.46
C LEU A 28 8.35 30.16 40.92
N LEU A 29 7.16 30.39 41.50
CA LEU A 29 5.91 29.77 41.08
C LEU A 29 5.48 30.28 39.68
N ILE A 30 5.64 31.57 39.39
CA ILE A 30 5.43 32.13 38.04
C ILE A 30 6.40 31.52 37.03
N ILE A 31 7.69 31.40 37.37
CA ILE A 31 8.70 30.77 36.50
C ILE A 31 8.35 29.30 36.26
N CYS A 32 7.95 28.55 37.29
CA CYS A 32 7.51 27.17 37.16
C CYS A 32 6.29 27.05 36.23
N ILE A 33 5.27 27.89 36.41
CA ILE A 33 4.08 27.90 35.55
C ILE A 33 4.48 28.23 34.11
N LEU A 34 5.28 29.27 33.90
CA LEU A 34 5.74 29.67 32.56
C LEU A 34 6.55 28.54 31.90
N GLY A 35 7.44 27.89 32.65
CA GLY A 35 8.21 26.74 32.19
C GLY A 35 7.32 25.57 31.78
N ILE A 36 6.28 25.25 32.56
CA ILE A 36 5.31 24.20 32.22
C ILE A 36 4.53 24.57 30.96
N VAL A 37 4.05 25.81 30.84
CA VAL A 37 3.30 26.28 29.66
C VAL A 37 4.16 26.19 28.40
N LEU A 38 5.42 26.64 28.47
CA LEU A 38 6.37 26.55 27.36
C LEU A 38 6.67 25.10 26.99
N ALA A 39 6.91 24.24 27.98
CA ALA A 39 7.15 22.81 27.76
C ALA A 39 5.96 22.14 27.07
N ILE A 40 4.72 22.41 27.51
CA ILE A 40 3.50 21.87 26.88
C ILE A 40 3.36 22.38 25.44
N ARG A 41 3.58 23.67 25.20
CA ARG A 41 3.51 24.25 23.84
C ARG A 41 4.54 23.63 22.92
N TYR A 42 5.78 23.51 23.37
CA TYR A 42 6.87 22.92 22.61
C TYR A 42 6.62 21.43 22.32
N TYR A 43 6.22 20.67 23.34
CA TYR A 43 5.85 19.26 23.19
C TYR A 43 4.69 19.09 22.19
N THR A 44 3.67 19.94 22.26
CA THR A 44 2.54 19.91 21.34
C THR A 44 2.95 20.24 19.91
N TYR A 45 3.84 21.21 19.73
CA TYR A 45 4.38 21.57 18.41
C TYR A 45 5.15 20.39 17.78
N ILE A 46 6.01 19.72 18.54
CA ILE A 46 6.77 18.56 18.07
C ILE A 46 5.86 17.37 17.75
N GLN A 47 4.82 17.14 18.56
CA GLN A 47 4.02 15.91 18.49
C GLN A 47 2.78 16.02 17.62
N LYS A 48 2.24 17.21 17.42
CA LYS A 48 0.92 17.41 16.79
C LYS A 48 0.93 18.39 15.63
N ASN A 49 2.09 18.90 15.22
CA ASN A 49 2.20 19.84 14.11
C ASN A 49 3.09 19.27 12.98
N PRO A 50 2.56 19.06 11.77
CA PRO A 50 3.35 18.67 10.60
C PRO A 50 4.46 19.66 10.25
N GLU A 51 4.27 20.94 10.59
CA GLU A 51 5.24 21.99 10.25
C GLU A 51 6.60 21.77 10.92
N PHE A 52 6.61 21.19 12.13
CA PHE A 52 7.85 20.85 12.82
C PHE A 52 8.73 19.94 11.96
N CYS A 53 8.16 18.89 11.37
CA CYS A 53 8.90 17.97 10.50
C CYS A 53 9.34 18.67 9.22
N SER A 54 8.48 19.50 8.61
CA SER A 54 8.83 20.25 7.39
C SER A 54 9.91 21.32 7.60
N SER A 55 10.15 21.75 8.84
CA SER A 55 11.26 22.66 9.15
C SER A 55 12.64 22.00 8.96
N CYS A 56 12.69 20.67 8.89
CA CYS A 56 13.89 19.93 8.53
C CYS A 56 14.00 19.81 7.00
N HIS A 57 15.16 20.18 6.46
CA HIS A 57 15.41 20.19 5.00
C HIS A 57 15.23 18.83 4.29
N LEU A 58 15.27 17.72 5.03
CA LEU A 58 15.11 16.36 4.49
C LEU A 58 13.65 15.97 4.26
N MET A 59 12.70 16.76 4.75
CA MET A 59 11.28 16.39 4.80
C MET A 59 10.42 17.07 3.73
N GLU A 60 10.99 17.94 2.90
CA GLU A 60 10.22 18.75 1.93
C GLU A 60 9.46 17.88 0.92
N GLU A 61 10.12 16.88 0.33
CA GLU A 61 9.50 15.95 -0.62
C GLU A 61 8.39 15.12 0.06
N ALA A 62 8.69 14.55 1.24
CA ALA A 62 7.76 13.75 2.00
C ALA A 62 6.52 14.56 2.43
N HIS A 63 6.70 15.81 2.86
CA HIS A 63 5.63 16.71 3.25
C HIS A 63 4.76 17.12 2.04
N THR A 64 5.37 17.36 0.88
CA THR A 64 4.63 17.64 -0.36
C THR A 64 3.78 16.45 -0.77
N ALA A 65 4.37 15.25 -0.73
CA ALA A 65 3.66 14.01 -1.06
C ALA A 65 2.51 13.74 -0.06
N TRP A 66 2.70 14.00 1.23
CA TRP A 66 1.64 13.96 2.25
C TRP A 66 0.50 14.96 1.95
N LYS A 67 0.82 16.22 1.63
CA LYS A 67 -0.18 17.26 1.28
C LYS A 67 -1.04 16.87 0.08
N LEU A 68 -0.44 16.21 -0.91
CA LEU A 68 -1.14 15.75 -2.12
C LEU A 68 -1.90 14.44 -1.91
N SER A 69 -1.62 13.71 -0.81
CA SER A 69 -2.24 12.42 -0.53
C SER A 69 -3.65 12.55 0.06
N GLY A 70 -4.34 11.40 0.15
CA GLY A 70 -5.60 11.28 0.89
C GLY A 70 -5.45 11.40 2.41
N HIS A 71 -4.22 11.45 2.94
CA HIS A 71 -3.92 11.55 4.37
C HIS A 71 -3.51 12.94 4.83
N ARG A 72 -3.67 13.99 4.00
CA ARG A 72 -3.31 15.38 4.34
C ARG A 72 -3.99 15.96 5.60
N ASN A 73 -5.02 15.30 6.12
CA ASN A 73 -5.73 15.69 7.34
C ASN A 73 -5.24 14.90 8.57
N ILE A 74 -4.29 13.98 8.40
CA ILE A 74 -3.68 13.17 9.45
C ILE A 74 -2.29 13.75 9.73
N VAL A 75 -1.99 13.97 11.00
CA VAL A 75 -0.70 14.54 11.42
C VAL A 75 0.42 13.51 11.21
N CYS A 76 1.59 13.94 10.72
CA CYS A 76 2.71 13.04 10.38
C CYS A 76 3.07 12.07 11.51
N GLN A 77 3.06 12.57 12.75
CA GLN A 77 3.43 11.89 13.98
C GLN A 77 2.43 10.79 14.40
N GLU A 78 1.21 10.78 13.85
CA GLU A 78 0.29 9.66 14.07
C GLU A 78 0.83 8.37 13.45
N CYS A 79 1.50 8.50 12.29
CA CYS A 79 2.19 7.42 11.59
C CYS A 79 3.66 7.29 11.97
N HIS A 80 4.38 8.42 12.06
CA HIS A 80 5.80 8.50 12.41
C HIS A 80 5.96 8.73 13.91
N GLN A 81 5.71 7.68 14.69
CA GLN A 81 5.85 7.73 16.14
C GLN A 81 7.33 7.61 16.53
N LEU A 82 7.80 8.57 17.32
CA LEU A 82 9.13 8.57 17.91
C LEU A 82 9.00 8.29 19.40
N GLY A 83 9.84 7.40 19.92
CA GLY A 83 9.95 7.21 21.36
C GLY A 83 10.57 8.42 22.05
N ILE A 84 10.26 8.66 23.33
CA ILE A 84 10.81 9.80 24.10
C ILE A 84 12.36 9.84 24.08
N ILE A 85 13.00 8.66 24.11
CA ILE A 85 14.46 8.52 24.06
C ILE A 85 15.00 8.96 22.70
N GLU A 86 14.33 8.55 21.62
CA GLU A 86 14.69 8.86 20.24
C GLU A 86 14.53 10.36 19.95
N GLN A 87 13.44 10.96 20.45
CA GLN A 87 13.21 12.40 20.39
C GLN A 87 14.31 13.19 21.09
N ASN A 88 14.68 12.79 22.31
CA ASN A 88 15.74 13.47 23.06
C ASN A 88 17.11 13.29 22.38
N ARG A 89 17.39 12.12 21.79
CA ARG A 89 18.62 11.90 21.02
C ARG A 89 18.70 12.82 19.81
N LEU A 90 17.60 12.97 19.06
CA LEU A 90 17.52 13.88 17.92
C LEU A 90 17.69 15.34 18.35
N LEU A 91 17.09 15.74 19.47
CA LEU A 91 17.24 17.10 20.03
C LEU A 91 18.69 17.39 20.41
N VAL A 92 19.35 16.47 21.15
CA VAL A 92 20.76 16.61 21.54
C VAL A 92 21.63 16.72 20.28
N LYS A 93 21.43 15.85 19.29
CA LYS A 93 22.18 15.96 18.02
C LYS A 93 21.93 17.28 17.31
N PHE A 94 20.68 17.76 17.25
CA PHE A 94 20.35 19.03 16.60
C PHE A 94 21.05 20.23 17.27
N VAL A 95 21.15 20.24 18.60
CA VAL A 95 21.78 21.33 19.37
C VAL A 95 23.31 21.26 19.33
N PHE A 96 23.88 20.06 19.45
CA PHE A 96 25.32 19.88 19.68
C PHE A 96 26.12 19.45 18.43
N THR A 97 25.47 19.15 17.31
CA THR A 97 26.15 18.67 16.09
C THR A 97 25.89 19.58 14.90
N THR A 98 26.95 20.01 14.23
CA THR A 98 26.90 20.82 13.00
C THR A 98 26.96 19.97 11.72
N ASP A 99 27.42 18.71 11.82
CA ASP A 99 27.40 17.77 10.70
C ASP A 99 26.01 17.17 10.52
N ARG A 100 25.40 17.47 9.38
CA ARG A 100 24.02 17.10 9.02
C ARG A 100 23.96 16.18 7.79
N LYS A 101 25.10 15.67 7.32
CA LYS A 101 25.18 14.88 6.07
C LYS A 101 24.56 13.50 6.17
N THR A 102 24.53 12.90 7.37
CA THR A 102 23.95 11.57 7.61
C THR A 102 22.76 11.69 8.54
N PRO A 103 21.52 11.60 8.02
CA PRO A 103 20.33 11.58 8.85
C PRO A 103 20.38 10.34 9.74
N GLU A 104 20.18 10.53 11.04
CA GLU A 104 19.99 9.40 11.92
C GLU A 104 18.65 8.72 11.58
N PRO A 105 18.60 7.40 11.37
CA PRO A 105 17.33 6.71 11.17
C PRO A 105 16.44 6.94 12.37
N HIS A 106 15.22 7.44 12.13
CA HIS A 106 14.26 7.67 13.19
C HIS A 106 12.82 7.48 12.72
N GLY A 107 11.95 7.08 13.63
CA GLY A 107 10.54 6.82 13.33
C GLY A 107 10.34 5.53 12.52
N GLU A 108 11.25 4.56 12.65
CA GLU A 108 11.13 3.22 12.05
C GLU A 108 10.08 2.33 12.76
N ALA A 109 9.41 2.86 13.80
CA ALA A 109 8.33 2.19 14.47
C ALA A 109 7.26 1.78 13.46
N THR A 110 7.14 0.47 13.29
CA THR A 110 6.37 -0.26 12.29
C THR A 110 5.11 0.46 11.77
N PRO A 111 5.18 1.26 10.68
CA PRO A 111 4.05 2.08 10.23
C PRO A 111 2.77 1.29 9.94
N TRP A 112 2.92 0.00 9.60
CA TRP A 112 1.83 -0.91 9.26
C TRP A 112 0.87 -1.19 10.43
N LYS A 113 1.37 -1.22 11.67
CA LYS A 113 0.48 -1.33 12.85
C LYS A 113 -0.40 -0.08 13.00
N THR A 114 0.05 1.06 12.49
CA THR A 114 -0.76 2.28 12.43
C THR A 114 -1.75 2.22 11.29
N CYS A 115 -1.36 1.73 10.11
CA CYS A 115 -2.27 1.60 8.96
C CYS A 115 -3.55 0.83 9.32
N VAL A 116 -3.42 -0.30 10.03
CA VAL A 116 -4.57 -1.15 10.40
C VAL A 116 -5.52 -0.49 11.40
N LYS A 117 -5.07 0.51 12.19
CA LYS A 117 -5.97 1.24 13.10
C LYS A 117 -7.11 1.94 12.33
N CYS A 118 -6.83 2.38 11.11
CA CYS A 118 -7.79 3.11 10.29
C CYS A 118 -8.31 2.30 9.10
N HIS A 119 -7.46 1.50 8.43
CA HIS A 119 -7.79 0.83 7.16
C HIS A 119 -8.29 -0.62 7.30
N TRP A 120 -8.25 -1.21 8.49
CA TRP A 120 -8.59 -2.64 8.65
C TRP A 120 -10.08 -2.92 8.44
N ASP A 121 -10.93 -2.15 9.12
CA ASP A 121 -12.38 -2.34 9.14
C ASP A 121 -13.15 -1.23 8.41
N ASN A 122 -12.59 -0.02 8.30
CA ASN A 122 -13.28 1.12 7.70
C ASN A 122 -13.06 1.17 6.20
N VAL A 123 -14.15 1.42 5.47
CA VAL A 123 -14.15 1.59 4.02
C VAL A 123 -14.68 2.95 3.64
N ALA A 124 -14.03 3.58 2.66
CA ALA A 124 -14.70 4.59 1.85
C ALA A 124 -15.95 3.95 1.22
N GLN A 125 -17.03 4.72 1.10
CA GLN A 125 -18.32 4.22 0.61
C GLN A 125 -18.15 3.40 -0.69
N GLY A 126 -18.61 2.14 -0.66
CA GLY A 126 -18.60 1.22 -1.80
C GLY A 126 -17.37 0.32 -1.95
N ALA A 127 -16.32 0.46 -1.12
CA ALA A 127 -15.16 -0.42 -1.12
C ALA A 127 -15.35 -1.64 -0.20
N ILE A 128 -14.65 -2.75 -0.48
CA ILE A 128 -14.55 -3.91 0.42
C ILE A 128 -13.47 -3.59 1.46
N SER A 129 -13.74 -3.87 2.74
CA SER A 129 -12.77 -3.63 3.82
C SER A 129 -11.54 -4.50 3.62
N VAL A 130 -10.37 -4.00 4.02
CA VAL A 130 -9.09 -4.66 3.76
C VAL A 130 -9.14 -6.11 4.29
N ASN A 131 -9.68 -6.31 5.49
CA ASN A 131 -9.81 -7.62 6.12
C ASN A 131 -10.82 -8.57 5.45
N LYS A 132 -11.78 -8.08 4.68
CA LYS A 132 -12.80 -8.90 3.98
C LYS A 132 -12.45 -9.17 2.52
N SER A 133 -11.39 -8.56 2.01
CA SER A 133 -10.96 -8.80 0.64
C SER A 133 -10.26 -10.16 0.50
N THR A 134 -10.65 -10.92 -0.53
CA THR A 134 -10.09 -12.25 -0.81
C THR A 134 -8.57 -12.21 -0.98
N GLY A 135 -8.04 -11.21 -1.66
CA GLY A 135 -6.60 -11.03 -1.87
C GLY A 135 -5.83 -10.82 -0.57
N HIS A 136 -6.24 -9.87 0.27
CA HIS A 136 -5.58 -9.68 1.57
C HIS A 136 -5.81 -10.87 2.51
N ALA A 137 -6.96 -11.53 2.47
CA ALA A 137 -7.20 -12.72 3.28
C ALA A 137 -6.19 -13.84 2.96
N ARG A 138 -5.91 -14.11 1.68
CA ARG A 138 -4.86 -15.07 1.33
C ARG A 138 -3.47 -14.58 1.74
N HIS A 139 -3.09 -13.37 1.35
CA HIS A 139 -1.70 -12.90 1.50
C HIS A 139 -1.34 -12.50 2.94
N ILE A 140 -2.23 -11.82 3.67
CA ILE A 140 -1.99 -11.36 5.04
C ILE A 140 -2.39 -12.44 6.05
N ASN A 141 -3.56 -13.05 5.92
CA ASN A 141 -4.05 -13.95 6.98
C ASN A 141 -3.50 -15.37 6.85
N VAL A 142 -3.38 -15.90 5.63
CA VAL A 142 -2.85 -17.25 5.38
C VAL A 142 -1.33 -17.22 5.23
N GLU A 143 -0.80 -16.45 4.28
CA GLU A 143 0.65 -16.39 4.00
C GLU A 143 1.44 -15.49 4.98
N LYS A 144 0.76 -14.80 5.91
CA LYS A 144 1.38 -13.94 6.95
C LYS A 144 2.28 -12.82 6.41
N LEU A 145 1.99 -12.31 5.21
CA LEU A 145 2.72 -11.18 4.63
C LEU A 145 2.35 -9.86 5.35
N ALA A 146 3.34 -8.98 5.48
CA ALA A 146 3.15 -7.63 5.96
C ALA A 146 2.68 -6.71 4.83
N CYS A 147 2.00 -5.61 5.17
CA CYS A 147 1.51 -4.64 4.18
C CYS A 147 2.65 -4.11 3.29
N LYS A 148 3.84 -3.91 3.85
CA LYS A 148 5.05 -3.43 3.14
C LYS A 148 5.60 -4.41 2.11
N ASP A 149 5.20 -5.68 2.19
CA ASP A 149 5.60 -6.73 1.25
C ASP A 149 4.78 -6.64 -0.04
N CYS A 150 3.79 -5.75 -0.10
CA CYS A 150 3.07 -5.43 -1.33
C CYS A 150 3.00 -3.92 -1.59
N HIS A 151 2.68 -3.13 -0.56
CA HIS A 151 2.67 -1.67 -0.62
C HIS A 151 4.08 -1.12 -0.40
N GLN A 152 4.53 -0.22 -1.25
CA GLN A 152 5.88 0.32 -1.19
C GLN A 152 6.17 1.12 0.10
N ARG A 153 7.46 1.35 0.35
CA ARG A 153 7.97 2.15 1.49
C ARG A 153 7.53 3.62 1.44
N THR A 154 7.18 4.13 0.26
CA THR A 154 6.60 5.46 0.07
C THR A 154 5.09 5.38 0.26
N VAL A 155 4.65 5.45 1.52
CA VAL A 155 3.21 5.46 1.91
C VAL A 155 2.40 6.57 1.23
N HIS A 156 3.06 7.58 0.68
CA HIS A 156 2.46 8.65 -0.12
C HIS A 156 2.11 8.22 -1.57
N SER A 157 2.46 6.99 -1.98
CA SER A 157 1.99 6.31 -3.20
C SER A 157 1.61 4.86 -2.86
N PHE A 158 0.42 4.66 -2.29
CA PHE A 158 0.03 3.40 -1.65
C PHE A 158 -0.35 2.24 -2.61
N ARG A 159 -0.10 2.35 -3.92
CA ARG A 159 -0.47 1.28 -4.86
C ARG A 159 0.63 0.23 -4.96
N PRO A 160 0.33 -1.07 -4.83
CA PRO A 160 1.30 -2.12 -5.14
C PRO A 160 1.73 -2.03 -6.59
N GLU A 161 3.03 -1.98 -6.84
CA GLU A 161 3.56 -2.09 -8.19
C GLU A 161 3.55 -3.53 -8.69
N LYS A 162 3.65 -3.71 -10.02
CA LYS A 162 3.74 -5.04 -10.66
C LYS A 162 4.85 -5.90 -10.03
N ASP A 163 5.96 -5.27 -9.65
CA ASP A 163 7.14 -5.94 -9.12
C ASP A 163 6.87 -6.57 -7.75
N ALA A 164 5.93 -6.03 -6.98
CA ALA A 164 5.56 -6.58 -5.68
C ALA A 164 5.02 -8.01 -5.81
N CYS A 165 4.19 -8.28 -6.83
CA CYS A 165 3.64 -9.60 -7.11
C CYS A 165 4.73 -10.57 -7.57
N LEU A 166 5.63 -10.11 -8.45
CA LEU A 166 6.68 -10.92 -9.07
C LEU A 166 7.77 -11.37 -8.07
N ARG A 167 7.89 -10.72 -6.90
CA ARG A 167 8.79 -11.19 -5.83
C ARG A 167 8.51 -12.65 -5.42
N CYS A 168 7.23 -13.04 -5.41
CA CYS A 168 6.81 -14.40 -5.09
C CYS A 168 6.32 -15.16 -6.33
N HIS A 169 5.60 -14.51 -7.24
CA HIS A 169 5.04 -15.11 -8.46
C HIS A 169 5.98 -15.01 -9.67
N LYS A 170 7.22 -15.50 -9.52
CA LYS A 170 8.30 -15.32 -10.50
C LYS A 170 8.02 -15.93 -11.89
N ASP A 171 7.29 -17.04 -11.93
CA ASP A 171 7.02 -17.78 -13.16
C ASP A 171 5.77 -17.30 -13.90
N TRP A 172 5.03 -16.33 -13.34
CA TRP A 172 3.79 -15.85 -13.92
C TRP A 172 4.07 -14.77 -14.96
N LYS A 173 4.12 -15.20 -16.23
CA LYS A 173 4.27 -14.30 -17.38
C LYS A 173 2.95 -14.15 -18.11
N ILE A 174 2.59 -12.94 -18.52
CA ILE A 174 1.39 -12.75 -19.34
C ILE A 174 1.77 -12.94 -20.81
N HIS A 175 1.02 -13.79 -21.52
CA HIS A 175 1.08 -13.98 -22.96
C HIS A 175 2.43 -14.50 -23.51
N GLY A 176 3.27 -15.16 -22.71
CA GLY A 176 4.54 -15.75 -23.17
C GLY A 176 5.58 -14.77 -23.75
N ILE A 177 5.19 -13.52 -24.00
CA ILE A 177 5.99 -12.44 -24.60
C ILE A 177 6.36 -11.40 -23.53
N GLY A 178 5.75 -11.45 -22.33
CA GLY A 178 6.02 -10.49 -21.28
C GLY A 178 5.52 -9.11 -21.70
N MET A 179 4.25 -8.81 -21.40
CA MET A 179 3.82 -7.42 -21.43
C MET A 179 4.56 -6.69 -20.31
N GLU A 180 5.66 -6.00 -20.64
CA GLU A 180 6.53 -5.33 -19.68
C GLU A 180 5.74 -4.31 -18.83
N ASP A 181 4.69 -3.72 -19.38
CA ASP A 181 3.88 -2.71 -18.68
C ASP A 181 2.57 -3.22 -18.08
N ALA A 182 2.26 -4.52 -18.24
CA ALA A 182 0.99 -5.04 -17.75
C ALA A 182 1.04 -5.46 -16.29
N SER A 183 0.44 -4.66 -15.39
CA SER A 183 0.18 -5.08 -14.01
C SER A 183 -0.80 -6.25 -13.95
N CYS A 184 -0.53 -7.25 -13.11
CA CYS A 184 -1.40 -8.41 -12.85
C CYS A 184 -2.85 -7.99 -12.52
N MET A 185 -2.97 -6.86 -11.82
CA MET A 185 -4.22 -6.26 -11.37
C MET A 185 -5.13 -5.78 -12.51
N MET A 186 -4.58 -5.62 -13.72
CA MET A 186 -5.39 -5.34 -14.89
C MET A 186 -6.28 -6.52 -15.26
N CYS A 187 -5.92 -7.75 -14.94
CA CYS A 187 -6.78 -8.91 -15.20
C CYS A 187 -7.38 -9.47 -13.90
N HIS A 188 -6.56 -9.53 -12.85
CA HIS A 188 -6.92 -10.14 -11.59
C HIS A 188 -7.32 -9.09 -10.55
N PRO A 189 -8.62 -8.90 -10.25
CA PRO A 189 -9.01 -8.03 -9.15
C PRO A 189 -8.57 -8.67 -7.82
N PHE A 190 -7.75 -7.96 -7.04
CA PHE A 190 -7.30 -8.41 -5.71
C PHE A 190 -8.45 -8.53 -4.71
N SER A 191 -9.47 -7.67 -4.87
CA SER A 191 -10.65 -7.61 -4.00
C SER A 191 -11.93 -7.79 -4.82
N PRO A 192 -12.18 -8.98 -5.40
CA PRO A 192 -13.39 -9.21 -6.18
C PRO A 192 -14.61 -9.20 -5.25
N LYS A 193 -15.74 -8.65 -5.74
CA LYS A 193 -17.01 -8.63 -5.00
C LYS A 193 -17.62 -10.04 -4.82
N LYS A 194 -17.24 -11.00 -5.65
CA LYS A 194 -17.77 -12.37 -5.64
C LYS A 194 -16.65 -13.38 -5.37
N PRO A 195 -16.92 -14.46 -4.62
CA PRO A 195 -16.00 -15.60 -4.50
C PRO A 195 -15.61 -16.12 -5.89
N GLY A 196 -14.34 -16.47 -6.09
CA GLY A 196 -13.82 -16.92 -7.38
C GLY A 196 -13.64 -15.82 -8.45
N GLY A 197 -14.10 -14.59 -8.20
CA GLY A 197 -13.97 -13.46 -9.13
C GLY A 197 -12.54 -12.94 -9.34
N PHE A 198 -11.54 -13.62 -8.75
CA PHE A 198 -10.13 -13.35 -9.01
C PHE A 198 -9.72 -13.79 -10.42
N ILE A 199 -10.28 -14.89 -10.92
CA ILE A 199 -10.01 -15.35 -12.30
C ILE A 199 -10.84 -14.45 -13.25
N PRO A 200 -10.22 -13.80 -14.24
CA PRO A 200 -10.92 -12.91 -15.15
C PRO A 200 -11.98 -13.65 -15.95
N ASP A 201 -13.16 -13.06 -16.04
CA ASP A 201 -14.23 -13.55 -16.90
C ASP A 201 -13.99 -13.16 -18.37
N ARG A 202 -14.88 -13.66 -19.24
CA ARG A 202 -14.87 -13.35 -20.67
C ARG A 202 -14.87 -11.85 -20.97
N GLU A 203 -15.65 -11.06 -20.23
CA GLU A 203 -15.74 -9.62 -20.49
C GLU A 203 -14.45 -8.88 -20.12
N ARG A 204 -13.74 -9.31 -19.07
CA ARG A 204 -12.43 -8.74 -18.72
C ARG A 204 -11.38 -9.03 -19.79
N CYS A 205 -11.43 -10.17 -20.48
CA CYS A 205 -10.57 -10.42 -21.63
C CYS A 205 -10.97 -9.52 -22.82
N LEU A 206 -12.27 -9.39 -23.06
CA LEU A 206 -12.80 -8.63 -24.20
C LEU A 206 -12.66 -7.11 -24.03
N SER A 207 -12.48 -6.59 -22.82
CA SER A 207 -12.22 -5.16 -22.63
C SER A 207 -11.02 -4.65 -23.41
N CYS A 208 -10.06 -5.55 -23.73
CA CYS A 208 -8.95 -5.26 -24.63
C CYS A 208 -9.11 -5.98 -25.98
N HIS A 209 -9.48 -7.27 -25.98
CA HIS A 209 -9.43 -8.10 -27.19
C HIS A 209 -10.60 -7.89 -28.18
N ARG A 210 -11.66 -7.19 -27.79
CA ARG A 210 -12.84 -6.98 -28.67
C ARG A 210 -12.48 -6.22 -29.96
N SER A 211 -11.59 -5.24 -29.87
CA SER A 211 -11.15 -4.41 -31.01
C SER A 211 -9.67 -4.63 -31.40
N SER A 212 -8.83 -5.08 -30.47
CA SER A 212 -7.40 -5.30 -30.73
C SER A 212 -7.07 -6.64 -31.38
N SER A 213 -7.98 -7.62 -31.31
CA SER A 213 -7.72 -8.92 -31.92
C SER A 213 -8.11 -8.93 -33.39
N ARG A 214 -7.31 -9.60 -34.22
CA ARG A 214 -7.64 -9.88 -35.64
C ARG A 214 -8.81 -10.88 -35.80
N THR A 215 -9.44 -11.29 -34.70
CA THR A 215 -10.46 -12.34 -34.67
C THR A 215 -11.80 -11.78 -34.23
N SER A 216 -12.88 -12.27 -34.85
CA SER A 216 -14.25 -11.91 -34.47
C SER A 216 -14.78 -12.90 -33.43
N PHE A 217 -15.56 -12.39 -32.46
CA PHE A 217 -16.23 -13.18 -31.42
C PHE A 217 -17.76 -13.04 -31.55
N PRO A 218 -18.41 -13.80 -32.46
CA PRO A 218 -19.85 -13.70 -32.65
C PRO A 218 -20.59 -14.15 -31.38
N PRO A 219 -21.69 -13.49 -30.99
CA PRO A 219 -22.43 -13.84 -29.77
C PRO A 219 -23.30 -15.09 -29.92
N LYS A 220 -23.63 -15.50 -31.16
CA LYS A 220 -24.51 -16.64 -31.46
C LYS A 220 -23.75 -17.79 -32.10
N VAL A 221 -22.86 -18.41 -31.33
CA VAL A 221 -22.13 -19.63 -31.72
C VAL A 221 -22.12 -20.64 -30.57
N PRO A 222 -21.97 -21.95 -30.83
CA PRO A 222 -22.19 -23.00 -29.84
C PRO A 222 -21.42 -22.83 -28.51
N MET A 223 -20.18 -22.32 -28.56
CA MET A 223 -19.36 -22.06 -27.38
C MET A 223 -19.20 -20.58 -27.03
N ALA A 224 -20.11 -19.70 -27.48
CA ALA A 224 -20.01 -18.24 -27.25
C ALA A 224 -20.01 -17.84 -25.77
N ARG A 225 -20.61 -18.68 -24.90
CA ARG A 225 -20.77 -18.44 -23.46
C ARG A 225 -19.60 -18.93 -22.60
N LEU A 226 -18.65 -19.66 -23.18
CA LEU A 226 -17.48 -20.11 -22.42
C LEU A 226 -16.55 -18.95 -22.11
N ASN A 227 -15.88 -19.04 -20.97
CA ASN A 227 -14.78 -18.13 -20.66
C ASN A 227 -13.56 -18.47 -21.51
N CYS A 228 -12.80 -17.43 -21.88
CA CYS A 228 -11.61 -17.61 -22.72
C CYS A 228 -10.59 -18.56 -22.09
N TYR A 229 -10.47 -18.55 -20.75
CA TYR A 229 -9.52 -19.39 -20.02
C TYR A 229 -9.82 -20.90 -20.05
N GLU A 230 -11.00 -21.30 -20.54
CA GLU A 230 -11.32 -22.73 -20.69
C GLU A 230 -10.41 -23.39 -21.73
N CYS A 231 -10.04 -22.65 -22.76
CA CYS A 231 -9.14 -23.09 -23.83
C CYS A 231 -7.78 -22.37 -23.81
N HIS A 232 -7.78 -21.07 -23.52
CA HIS A 232 -6.55 -20.28 -23.45
C HIS A 232 -5.92 -20.36 -22.06
N LYS A 233 -4.60 -20.46 -21.96
CA LYS A 233 -3.88 -20.42 -20.67
C LYS A 233 -2.89 -19.24 -20.68
N PRO A 234 -3.34 -18.01 -20.37
CA PRO A 234 -2.55 -16.78 -20.58
C PRO A 234 -1.19 -16.75 -19.88
N HIS A 235 -1.02 -17.53 -18.81
CA HIS A 235 0.24 -17.61 -18.05
C HIS A 235 1.27 -18.59 -18.61
N THR A 236 0.86 -19.50 -19.50
CA THR A 236 1.71 -20.60 -19.99
C THR A 236 1.64 -20.75 -21.50
N ARG A 237 0.42 -20.91 -22.05
CA ARG A 237 0.19 -21.06 -23.50
C ARG A 237 -1.05 -20.32 -23.96
N ILE A 238 -0.86 -19.42 -24.92
CA ILE A 238 -2.00 -18.72 -25.54
C ILE A 238 -2.73 -19.65 -26.50
N LYS A 239 -2.03 -20.43 -27.33
CA LYS A 239 -2.69 -21.28 -28.32
C LYS A 239 -3.33 -22.51 -27.65
N PRO A 240 -4.62 -22.78 -27.89
CA PRO A 240 -5.25 -24.01 -27.42
C PRO A 240 -4.66 -25.23 -28.14
N VAL A 241 -4.74 -26.38 -27.51
CA VAL A 241 -4.36 -27.68 -28.07
C VAL A 241 -5.58 -28.60 -28.09
N ASP A 242 -5.51 -29.71 -28.82
CA ASP A 242 -6.64 -30.65 -28.96
C ASP A 242 -7.21 -31.10 -27.60
N GLY A 243 -6.34 -31.30 -26.61
CA GLY A 243 -6.75 -31.64 -25.24
C GLY A 243 -7.74 -30.65 -24.61
N ASP A 244 -7.72 -29.36 -24.98
CA ASP A 244 -8.69 -28.37 -24.48
C ASP A 244 -10.09 -28.61 -25.06
N CYS A 245 -10.18 -29.08 -26.30
CA CYS A 245 -11.43 -29.44 -26.96
C CYS A 245 -12.01 -30.73 -26.36
N LEU A 246 -11.13 -31.72 -26.12
CA LEU A 246 -11.50 -33.03 -25.61
C LEU A 246 -12.02 -33.02 -24.17
N ARG A 247 -11.84 -31.92 -23.42
CA ARG A 247 -12.45 -31.74 -22.09
C ARG A 247 -13.98 -31.82 -22.12
N CYS A 248 -14.58 -31.39 -23.23
CA CYS A 248 -16.04 -31.41 -23.43
C CYS A 248 -16.45 -32.33 -24.59
N HIS A 249 -15.62 -32.44 -25.62
CA HIS A 249 -15.84 -33.36 -26.74
C HIS A 249 -15.27 -34.74 -26.42
N THR A 250 -16.05 -35.53 -25.68
CA THR A 250 -15.67 -36.90 -25.33
C THR A 250 -15.56 -37.78 -26.57
N GLN A 251 -14.86 -38.91 -26.45
CA GLN A 251 -14.71 -39.86 -27.55
C GLN A 251 -16.07 -40.34 -28.08
N GLU A 252 -17.04 -40.55 -27.20
CA GLU A 252 -18.41 -40.93 -27.55
C GLU A 252 -19.07 -39.90 -28.47
N VAL A 253 -18.98 -38.60 -28.11
CA VAL A 253 -19.54 -37.50 -28.91
C VAL A 253 -18.84 -37.38 -30.26
N LEU A 254 -17.52 -37.59 -30.30
CA LEU A 254 -16.75 -37.50 -31.54
C LEU A 254 -17.07 -38.65 -32.49
N ASN A 255 -17.24 -39.87 -31.97
CA ASN A 255 -17.54 -41.07 -32.73
C ASN A 255 -18.92 -41.04 -33.40
N ALA A 256 -19.80 -40.10 -33.03
CA ALA A 256 -21.06 -39.86 -33.73
C ALA A 256 -20.87 -39.46 -35.21
N ARG A 257 -19.66 -39.05 -35.61
CA ARG A 257 -19.32 -38.70 -36.99
C ARG A 257 -17.97 -39.30 -37.40
N ASN A 258 -17.99 -40.10 -38.47
CA ASN A 258 -16.80 -40.79 -39.00
C ASN A 258 -15.61 -39.87 -39.31
N VAL A 259 -15.84 -38.60 -39.64
CA VAL A 259 -14.80 -37.59 -39.90
C VAL A 259 -13.85 -37.39 -38.71
N HIS A 260 -14.27 -37.70 -37.48
CA HIS A 260 -13.43 -37.55 -36.29
C HIS A 260 -12.59 -38.81 -35.97
N HIS A 261 -12.77 -39.93 -36.67
CA HIS A 261 -12.00 -41.15 -36.41
C HIS A 261 -10.55 -41.08 -36.90
N THR A 262 -10.26 -40.18 -37.85
CA THR A 262 -8.95 -40.07 -38.51
C THR A 262 -8.25 -38.72 -38.27
N GLY A 263 -8.96 -37.73 -37.72
CA GLY A 263 -8.48 -36.36 -37.54
C GLY A 263 -7.77 -36.12 -36.21
N LYS A 264 -6.49 -35.75 -36.27
CA LYS A 264 -5.75 -35.07 -35.18
C LYS A 264 -5.60 -33.59 -35.56
N ASN A 265 -5.43 -32.70 -34.59
CA ASN A 265 -5.37 -31.24 -34.75
C ASN A 265 -6.71 -30.59 -35.10
N CYS A 266 -7.62 -30.47 -34.13
CA CYS A 266 -9.00 -30.00 -34.31
C CYS A 266 -9.10 -28.67 -35.08
N ILE A 267 -8.16 -27.74 -34.83
CA ILE A 267 -8.11 -26.40 -35.44
C ILE A 267 -7.76 -26.39 -36.94
N THR A 268 -7.32 -27.52 -37.49
CA THR A 268 -7.08 -27.66 -38.92
C THR A 268 -8.38 -27.74 -39.69
N CYS A 269 -9.38 -28.43 -39.16
CA CYS A 269 -10.71 -28.57 -39.75
C CYS A 269 -11.73 -27.58 -39.16
N HIS A 270 -11.57 -27.14 -37.90
CA HIS A 270 -12.49 -26.21 -37.26
C HIS A 270 -11.95 -24.78 -37.21
N ARG A 271 -12.83 -23.78 -37.39
CA ARG A 271 -12.52 -22.35 -37.24
C ARG A 271 -12.70 -21.94 -35.77
N PRO A 272 -11.62 -21.60 -35.03
CA PRO A 272 -11.73 -21.14 -33.64
C PRO A 272 -12.61 -19.90 -33.51
N HIS A 273 -13.28 -19.75 -32.37
CA HIS A 273 -14.20 -18.64 -32.04
C HIS A 273 -15.48 -18.53 -32.89
N ARG A 274 -15.53 -19.14 -34.08
CA ARG A 274 -16.76 -19.36 -34.85
C ARG A 274 -17.36 -20.75 -34.62
N TRP A 275 -16.52 -21.71 -34.23
CA TRP A 275 -16.90 -23.08 -33.89
C TRP A 275 -17.65 -23.79 -35.02
N SER A 276 -17.26 -23.50 -36.26
CA SER A 276 -17.74 -24.15 -37.47
C SER A 276 -16.63 -25.00 -38.06
N ALA A 277 -16.99 -26.07 -38.79
CA ALA A 277 -16.05 -26.67 -39.73
C ALA A 277 -15.66 -25.64 -40.80
N LYS A 278 -14.48 -25.82 -41.40
CA LYS A 278 -13.94 -24.94 -42.44
C LYS A 278 -14.63 -25.12 -43.78
#